data_AF-A0A2N5YJH5-F1
#
_entry.id   AF-A0A2N5YJH5-F1
#
_cell.length_a   1.000
_cell.length_b   1.000
_cell.length_c   1.000
_cell.angle_alpha   90.00
_cell.angle_beta   90.00
_cell.angle_gamma   90.00
#
_symmetry.space_group_name_H-M   'P 1'
#
loop_
_entity.id
_entity.type
_entity.pdbx_description
1 polymer ?
#
loop_
_entity_poly.entity_id
_entity_poly.type
_entity_poly.pdbx_seq_one_letter_code
_entity_poly.pdbx_strand_id
1 'polypeptide(L)'
;MPYGVKFCRRCKIIFRFMRKLLLAVVFFTSGFLFAQEPVHGTISIRKQQLVNTVKSDSNFLYLKKRNPVVIQTDPPGIHVYLEMDNAEYFTDGRSHFILPSSTDSVEVEVRYKDGKKRGQLIGRQLMAVKEIKRPVARFAGKSGGEISIKLLNNSYVVDIDWAGCLYEFGEKDKVRIVNFRLLYQKGTAKYQAVSNGNRLTMNQASIIEMMRVGDQFKFVDIQAETLTGGIIKLDDLKFNIVD
;
A
#
# COMPACT_ATOMS: atom_id res chain seq x y z
N MET A 1 -35.66 -17.34 93.86
CA MET A 1 -35.06 -16.49 94.92
C MET A 1 -33.83 -15.80 94.34
N PRO A 2 -33.80 -14.47 94.14
CA PRO A 2 -32.66 -13.81 93.53
C PRO A 2 -31.57 -13.53 94.57
N TYR A 3 -30.35 -14.02 94.31
CA TYR A 3 -29.16 -13.72 95.09
C TYR A 3 -28.73 -12.27 94.85
N GLY A 4 -28.96 -11.40 95.84
CA GLY A 4 -28.51 -10.00 95.83
C GLY A 4 -27.00 -9.92 96.05
N VAL A 5 -26.22 -9.83 94.97
CA VAL A 5 -24.77 -9.61 95.05
C VAL A 5 -24.51 -8.16 95.47
N LYS A 6 -24.10 -7.95 96.73
CA LYS A 6 -23.67 -6.64 97.24
C LYS A 6 -22.34 -6.24 96.60
N PHE A 7 -22.40 -5.39 95.58
CA PHE A 7 -21.21 -4.81 94.94
C PHE A 7 -20.42 -3.95 95.92
N CYS A 8 -19.19 -4.38 96.22
CA CYS A 8 -18.23 -3.64 97.04
C CYS A 8 -17.92 -2.26 96.41
N ARG A 9 -17.86 -1.19 97.23
CA ARG A 9 -17.65 0.20 96.77
C ARG A 9 -16.40 0.37 95.90
N ARG A 10 -15.35 -0.43 96.10
CA ARG A 10 -14.14 -0.42 95.25
C ARG A 10 -14.43 -0.89 93.80
N CYS A 11 -15.29 -1.88 93.60
CA CYS A 11 -15.65 -2.36 92.27
C CYS A 11 -16.43 -1.32 91.44
N LYS A 12 -17.24 -0.47 92.09
CA LYS A 12 -17.97 0.62 91.40
C LYS A 12 -17.04 1.68 90.80
N ILE A 13 -15.90 1.96 91.45
CA ILE A 13 -14.92 2.94 90.94
C ILE A 13 -14.19 2.35 89.73
N ILE A 14 -13.74 1.09 89.83
CA ILE A 14 -13.08 0.38 88.73
C ILE A 14 -14.01 0.27 87.51
N PHE A 15 -15.29 -0.04 87.72
CA PHE A 15 -16.26 -0.15 86.63
C PHE A 15 -16.53 1.21 85.95
N ARG A 16 -16.58 2.31 86.72
CA ARG A 16 -16.69 3.67 86.14
C ARG A 16 -15.45 4.07 85.36
N PHE A 17 -14.27 3.66 85.81
CA PHE A 17 -13.01 3.93 85.10
C PHE A 17 -12.92 3.12 83.80
N MET A 18 -13.22 1.82 83.86
CA MET A 18 -13.27 0.92 82.69
C MET A 18 -14.26 1.42 81.63
N ARG A 19 -15.45 1.89 82.04
CA ARG A 19 -16.44 2.45 81.10
C ARG A 19 -15.94 3.71 80.41
N LYS A 20 -15.23 4.59 81.11
CA LYS A 20 -14.62 5.80 80.51
C LYS A 20 -13.48 5.44 79.56
N LEU A 21 -12.66 4.46 79.93
CA LEU A 21 -11.57 3.97 79.08
C LEU A 21 -12.12 3.33 77.78
N LEU A 22 -13.16 2.51 77.89
CA LEU A 22 -13.79 1.86 76.73
C LEU A 22 -14.39 2.90 75.77
N LEU A 23 -15.05 3.93 76.31
CA LEU A 23 -15.56 5.05 75.50
C LEU A 23 -14.41 5.80 74.80
N ALA A 24 -13.31 6.08 75.50
CA ALA A 24 -12.15 6.74 74.91
C ALA A 24 -11.53 5.92 73.76
N VAL A 25 -11.42 4.59 73.94
CA VAL A 25 -10.90 3.70 72.88
C VAL A 25 -11.81 3.69 71.65
N VAL A 26 -13.14 3.65 71.83
CA VAL A 26 -14.10 3.69 70.71
C VAL A 26 -14.04 5.04 69.96
N PHE A 27 -13.87 6.14 70.68
CA PHE A 27 -13.69 7.47 70.06
C PHE A 27 -12.36 7.58 69.30
N PHE A 28 -11.28 6.98 69.81
CA PHE A 28 -9.98 7.00 69.11
C PHE A 28 -9.95 6.09 67.88
N THR A 29 -10.56 4.90 67.94
CA THR A 29 -10.58 3.98 66.78
C THR A 29 -11.51 4.46 65.66
N SER A 30 -12.62 5.12 65.99
CA SER A 30 -13.48 5.75 64.99
C SER A 30 -12.81 6.96 64.32
N GLY A 31 -12.04 7.77 65.06
CA GLY A 31 -11.23 8.85 64.47
C GLY A 31 -10.17 8.36 63.47
N PHE A 32 -9.56 7.19 63.73
CA PHE A 32 -8.55 6.60 62.84
C PHE A 32 -9.14 6.02 61.55
N LEU A 33 -10.37 5.50 61.58
CA LEU A 33 -11.04 4.96 60.38
C LEU A 33 -11.50 6.05 59.39
N PHE A 34 -11.69 7.29 59.86
CA PHE A 34 -12.09 8.43 59.01
C PHE A 34 -10.93 9.36 58.63
N ALA A 35 -9.72 9.13 59.14
CA ALA A 35 -8.52 9.90 58.80
C ALA A 35 -7.71 9.29 57.63
N GLN A 36 -8.29 8.36 56.86
CA GLN A 36 -7.69 7.95 55.59
C GLN A 36 -7.94 9.06 54.56
N GLU A 37 -6.90 9.83 54.26
CA GLU A 37 -6.91 10.75 53.13
C GLU A 37 -7.35 9.99 51.86
N PRO A 38 -8.29 10.53 51.06
CA PRO A 38 -8.67 9.88 49.82
C PRO A 38 -7.43 9.85 48.94
N VAL A 39 -6.87 8.65 48.74
CA VAL A 39 -5.74 8.43 47.82
C VAL A 39 -6.23 8.86 46.43
N HIS A 40 -5.91 10.10 46.06
CA HIS A 40 -6.05 10.61 44.71
C HIS A 40 -4.94 9.97 43.87
N GLY A 41 -5.09 8.67 43.64
CA GLY A 41 -4.29 7.95 42.66
C GLY A 41 -4.52 8.60 41.31
N THR A 42 -3.57 9.43 40.89
CA THR A 42 -3.53 9.90 39.52
C THR A 42 -3.20 8.67 38.69
N ILE A 43 -4.22 8.05 38.09
CA ILE A 43 -4.02 7.00 37.11
C ILE A 43 -3.31 7.67 35.93
N SER A 44 -1.98 7.59 35.89
CA SER A 44 -1.26 7.86 34.65
C SER A 44 -1.64 6.72 33.72
N ILE A 45 -2.69 6.91 32.93
CA ILE A 45 -3.01 6.02 31.82
C ILE A 45 -1.75 6.07 30.94
N ARG A 46 -0.96 5.00 31.02
CA ARG A 46 0.22 4.79 30.18
C ARG A 46 -0.30 4.95 28.76
N LYS A 47 0.07 6.06 28.11
CA LYS A 47 -0.35 6.40 26.75
C LYS A 47 -0.13 5.14 25.91
N GLN A 48 -1.20 4.43 25.58
CA GLN A 48 -1.09 3.27 24.69
C GLN A 48 -0.39 3.80 23.45
N GLN A 49 0.72 3.16 23.07
CA GLN A 49 1.31 3.42 21.77
C GLN A 49 0.21 3.14 20.75
N LEU A 50 -0.35 4.20 20.20
CA LEU A 50 -1.27 4.16 19.08
C LEU A 50 -0.52 3.47 17.94
N VAL A 51 -0.82 2.20 17.69
CA VAL A 51 -0.29 1.48 16.53
C VAL A 51 -1.13 1.89 15.33
N ASN A 52 -0.88 3.09 14.82
CA ASN A 52 -1.52 3.60 13.62
C ASN A 52 -0.61 3.29 12.44
N THR A 53 -0.84 2.15 11.80
CA THR A 53 -0.15 1.77 10.56
C THR A 53 -0.91 2.35 9.38
N VAL A 54 -0.22 3.07 8.49
CA VAL A 54 -0.70 3.14 7.10
C VAL A 54 -0.65 1.71 6.58
N LYS A 55 -1.74 1.25 5.96
CA LYS A 55 -1.70 -0.04 5.26
C LYS A 55 -1.88 0.28 3.79
N SER A 56 -0.79 0.18 3.06
CA SER A 56 -0.85 -0.08 1.64
C SER A 56 -0.88 -1.60 1.48
N ASP A 57 -1.68 -2.11 0.54
CA ASP A 57 -1.73 -3.54 0.21
C ASP A 57 -0.34 -4.08 -0.19
N SER A 58 0.61 -3.19 -0.49
CA SER A 58 2.02 -3.46 -0.70
C SER A 58 2.91 -2.36 -0.07
N ASN A 59 4.07 -2.72 0.47
CA ASN A 59 5.03 -1.75 1.05
C ASN A 59 5.78 -0.91 0.00
N PHE A 60 5.18 -0.67 -1.17
CA PHE A 60 5.76 0.14 -2.23
C PHE A 60 4.72 1.01 -2.95
N LEU A 61 5.21 2.04 -3.62
CA LEU A 61 4.45 2.97 -4.44
C LEU A 61 4.99 2.96 -5.88
N TYR A 62 4.13 3.15 -6.87
CA TYR A 62 4.54 3.34 -8.24
C TYR A 62 4.83 4.81 -8.54
N LEU A 63 6.01 5.07 -9.08
CA LEU A 63 6.44 6.38 -9.53
C LEU A 63 5.47 6.96 -10.56
N LYS A 64 5.16 8.27 -10.46
CA LYS A 64 4.29 9.01 -11.41
C LYS A 64 2.87 8.45 -11.53
N LYS A 65 2.43 7.57 -10.63
CA LYS A 65 1.06 7.07 -10.56
C LYS A 65 0.42 7.42 -9.23
N ARG A 66 -0.90 7.64 -9.24
CA ARG A 66 -1.69 7.77 -8.01
C ARG A 66 -1.84 6.40 -7.36
N ASN A 67 -1.15 6.19 -6.25
CA ASN A 67 -1.18 4.94 -5.49
C ASN A 67 -2.25 5.04 -4.41
N PRO A 68 -3.31 4.22 -4.44
CA PRO A 68 -4.30 4.22 -3.38
C PRO A 68 -3.66 3.76 -2.07
N VAL A 69 -3.98 4.44 -0.97
CA VAL A 69 -3.53 4.07 0.37
C VAL A 69 -4.70 4.03 1.34
N VAL A 70 -4.66 3.09 2.30
CA VAL A 70 -5.67 3.00 3.35
C VAL A 70 -5.04 3.46 4.67
N ILE A 71 -5.60 4.52 5.24
CA ILE A 71 -5.17 5.04 6.54
C ILE A 71 -6.09 4.44 7.60
N GLN A 72 -5.55 3.55 8.43
CA GLN A 72 -6.27 2.98 9.57
C GLN A 72 -5.80 3.67 10.85
N THR A 73 -6.74 4.22 11.61
CA THR A 73 -6.49 4.83 12.91
C THR A 73 -7.27 4.08 13.98
N ASP A 74 -6.68 3.97 15.16
CA ASP A 74 -7.37 3.56 16.38
C ASP A 74 -7.34 4.74 17.37
N PRO A 75 -8.48 5.22 17.92
CA PRO A 75 -9.84 4.90 17.48
C PRO A 75 -10.13 5.34 16.04
N PRO A 76 -11.10 4.68 15.36
CA PRO A 76 -11.52 5.06 14.03
C PRO A 76 -12.20 6.44 14.03
N GLY A 77 -12.12 7.17 12.92
CA GLY A 77 -12.78 8.47 12.74
C GLY A 77 -11.97 9.68 13.21
N ILE A 78 -10.71 9.48 13.60
CA ILE A 78 -9.79 10.56 13.91
C ILE A 78 -9.44 11.34 12.64
N HIS A 79 -9.48 12.68 12.72
CA HIS A 79 -8.98 13.55 11.64
C HIS A 79 -7.46 13.52 11.59
N VAL A 80 -6.93 12.84 10.58
CA VAL A 80 -5.49 12.76 10.29
C VAL A 80 -5.15 13.48 9.00
N TYR A 81 -3.89 13.87 8.88
CA TYR A 81 -3.30 14.32 7.63
C TYR A 81 -1.94 13.64 7.46
N LEU A 82 -1.50 13.53 6.21
CA LEU A 82 -0.21 12.94 5.87
C LEU A 82 0.80 14.05 5.62
N GLU A 83 1.98 13.93 6.23
CA GLU A 83 3.18 14.68 5.85
C GLU A 83 4.13 13.69 5.17
N MET A 84 4.73 14.10 4.06
CA MET A 84 5.65 13.28 3.30
C MET A 84 6.59 14.18 2.50
N ASP A 85 7.83 13.74 2.39
CA ASP A 85 8.81 14.34 1.48
C ASP A 85 8.80 13.57 0.14
N ASN A 86 9.11 14.26 -0.96
CA ASN A 86 9.23 13.69 -2.30
C ASN A 86 7.97 12.99 -2.85
N ALA A 87 6.78 13.32 -2.33
CA ALA A 87 5.52 12.84 -2.88
C ALA A 87 4.39 13.86 -2.66
N GLU A 88 3.37 13.78 -3.50
CA GLU A 88 2.16 14.57 -3.39
C GLU A 88 1.01 13.71 -2.88
N TYR A 89 0.22 14.26 -1.96
CA TYR A 89 -0.95 13.62 -1.38
C TYR A 89 -2.24 14.17 -1.98
N PHE A 90 -3.14 13.27 -2.37
CA PHE A 90 -4.43 13.62 -2.97
C PHE A 90 -5.58 12.89 -2.27
N THR A 91 -6.75 13.51 -2.30
CA THR A 91 -8.01 12.90 -1.89
C THR A 91 -9.02 12.98 -3.02
N ASP A 92 -9.69 11.87 -3.31
CA ASP A 92 -10.86 11.83 -4.19
C ASP A 92 -12.04 11.23 -3.42
N GLY A 93 -12.90 12.11 -2.89
CA GLY A 93 -13.95 11.75 -1.95
C GLY A 93 -13.39 11.13 -0.66
N ARG A 94 -13.58 9.82 -0.48
CA ARG A 94 -13.08 9.04 0.68
C ARG A 94 -11.79 8.28 0.39
N SER A 95 -11.27 8.36 -0.83
CA SER A 95 -10.08 7.63 -1.25
C SER A 95 -8.85 8.51 -1.10
N HIS A 96 -7.78 7.94 -0.54
CA HIS A 96 -6.51 8.60 -0.33
C HIS A 96 -5.49 8.10 -1.36
N PHE A 97 -4.71 9.00 -1.93
CA PHE A 97 -3.69 8.65 -2.91
C PHE A 97 -2.36 9.33 -2.61
N ILE A 98 -1.28 8.64 -2.94
CA ILE A 98 0.08 9.16 -2.91
C ILE A 98 0.68 9.10 -4.32
N LEU A 99 1.28 10.19 -4.78
CA LEU A 99 1.99 10.31 -6.04
C LEU A 99 3.47 10.61 -5.78
N PRO A 100 4.36 9.61 -5.89
CA PRO A 100 5.79 9.82 -5.73
C PRO A 100 6.36 10.72 -6.84
N SER A 101 7.28 11.60 -6.48
CA SER A 101 7.99 12.51 -7.39
C SER A 101 9.36 12.00 -7.83
N SER A 102 10.02 11.15 -7.02
CA SER A 102 11.30 10.49 -7.33
C SER A 102 11.24 8.98 -7.05
N THR A 103 12.27 8.26 -7.49
CA THR A 103 12.46 6.81 -7.20
C THR A 103 12.94 6.52 -5.78
N ASP A 104 13.23 7.57 -5.00
CA ASP A 104 13.65 7.42 -3.61
C ASP A 104 12.48 6.90 -2.77
N SER A 105 12.79 6.26 -1.64
CA SER A 105 11.74 5.86 -0.71
C SER A 105 10.97 7.08 -0.18
N VAL A 106 9.66 6.93 -0.04
CA VAL A 106 8.79 7.95 0.56
C VAL A 106 8.54 7.59 2.01
N GLU A 107 8.92 8.48 2.92
CA GLU A 107 8.54 8.37 4.33
C GLU A 107 7.19 9.06 4.53
N VAL A 108 6.18 8.26 4.85
CA VAL A 108 4.81 8.74 5.11
C VAL A 108 4.62 8.89 6.61
N GLU A 109 4.48 10.13 7.05
CA GLU A 109 4.16 10.48 8.42
C GLU A 109 2.65 10.72 8.57
N VAL A 110 2.01 9.96 9.44
CA VAL A 110 0.61 10.19 9.81
C VAL A 110 0.59 11.10 11.02
N ARG A 111 -0.07 12.25 10.88
CA ARG A 111 -0.20 13.23 11.96
C ARG A 111 -1.66 13.46 12.32
N TYR A 112 -1.90 13.52 13.61
CA TYR A 112 -3.21 13.81 14.17
C TYR A 112 -3.42 15.32 14.27
N LYS A 113 -4.55 15.82 13.76
CA LYS A 113 -4.93 17.24 13.91
C LYS A 113 -5.87 17.43 15.08
N ASP A 114 -5.35 17.98 16.18
CA ASP A 114 -6.14 18.39 17.35
C ASP A 114 -6.37 19.90 17.32
N GLY A 115 -7.48 20.32 16.71
CA GLY A 115 -7.93 21.72 16.68
C GLY A 115 -6.86 22.72 16.23
N LYS A 116 -6.22 23.39 17.21
CA LYS A 116 -5.25 24.49 17.02
C LYS A 116 -3.78 24.10 17.21
N LYS A 117 -3.46 22.88 17.65
CA LYS A 117 -2.05 22.46 17.88
C LYS A 117 -1.44 21.85 16.61
N ARG A 118 -0.14 22.09 16.41
CA ARG A 118 0.67 21.39 15.39
C ARG A 118 0.50 19.89 15.57
N GLY A 119 0.28 19.17 14.47
CA GLY A 119 -0.17 17.79 14.51
C GLY A 119 0.81 16.87 15.22
N GLN A 120 0.31 16.06 16.17
CA GLN A 120 1.12 15.05 16.85
C GLN A 120 1.40 13.92 15.86
N LEU A 121 2.67 13.53 15.73
CA LEU A 121 3.04 12.33 14.97
C LEU A 121 2.45 11.10 15.67
N ILE A 122 1.66 10.33 14.92
CA ILE A 122 0.98 9.12 15.43
C ILE A 122 1.43 7.85 14.71
N GLY A 123 2.08 7.96 13.55
CA GLY A 123 2.60 6.84 12.81
C GLY A 123 3.57 7.28 11.74
N ARG A 124 4.46 6.39 11.33
CA ARG A 124 5.44 6.61 10.28
C ARG A 124 5.64 5.31 9.53
N GLN A 125 5.70 5.39 8.21
CA GLN A 125 5.98 4.24 7.37
C GLN A 125 6.86 4.64 6.20
N LEU A 126 7.93 3.88 6.02
CA LEU A 126 8.77 4.00 4.84
C LEU A 126 8.21 3.10 3.74
N MET A 127 7.95 3.69 2.57
CA MET A 127 7.48 2.97 1.38
C MET A 127 8.53 3.04 0.29
N ALA A 128 8.90 1.89 -0.29
CA ALA A 128 9.79 1.87 -1.44
C ALA A 128 9.08 2.43 -2.67
N VAL A 129 9.77 3.17 -3.54
CA VAL A 129 9.20 3.58 -4.83
C VAL A 129 9.73 2.69 -5.94
N LYS A 130 8.83 2.17 -6.77
CA LYS A 130 9.15 1.36 -7.94
C LYS A 130 8.75 2.10 -9.21
N GLU A 131 9.57 1.99 -10.24
CA GLU A 131 9.14 2.39 -11.57
C GLU A 131 8.17 1.36 -12.15
N ILE A 132 7.17 1.86 -12.87
CA ILE A 132 6.33 1.00 -13.71
C ILE A 132 7.20 0.53 -14.85
N LYS A 133 7.46 -0.77 -14.92
CA LYS A 133 8.19 -1.35 -16.06
C LYS A 133 7.43 -1.04 -17.34
N ARG A 134 8.16 -0.60 -18.35
CA ARG A 134 7.57 -0.35 -19.66
C ARG A 134 7.07 -1.68 -20.25
N PRO A 135 5.87 -1.70 -20.86
CA PRO A 135 5.38 -2.88 -21.56
C PRO A 135 6.34 -3.24 -22.70
N VAL A 136 6.49 -4.53 -22.95
CA VAL A 136 7.38 -5.06 -23.98
C VAL A 136 6.54 -5.75 -25.05
N ALA A 137 6.71 -5.35 -26.31
CA ALA A 137 6.05 -6.03 -27.42
C ALA A 137 6.62 -7.45 -27.59
N ARG A 138 5.77 -8.39 -28.01
CA ARG A 138 6.15 -9.75 -28.32
C ARG A 138 5.50 -10.22 -29.60
N PHE A 139 6.23 -11.00 -30.38
CA PHE A 139 5.68 -11.75 -31.49
C PHE A 139 5.99 -13.22 -31.27
N ALA A 140 4.97 -14.07 -31.37
CA ALA A 140 5.09 -15.50 -31.08
C ALA A 140 5.68 -15.79 -29.67
N GLY A 141 5.35 -14.95 -28.68
CA GLY A 141 5.87 -15.07 -27.31
C GLY A 141 7.31 -14.61 -27.11
N LYS A 142 7.96 -14.04 -28.13
CA LYS A 142 9.36 -13.57 -28.08
C LYS A 142 9.46 -12.05 -28.28
N SER A 143 10.41 -11.40 -27.61
CA SER A 143 10.74 -9.97 -27.77
C SER A 143 11.86 -9.70 -28.78
N GLY A 144 12.18 -10.68 -29.64
CA GLY A 144 13.28 -10.65 -30.61
C GLY A 144 14.11 -11.92 -30.60
N GLY A 145 15.20 -11.93 -31.37
CA GLY A 145 16.16 -13.04 -31.44
C GLY A 145 15.78 -14.08 -32.50
N GLU A 146 15.99 -15.35 -32.22
CA GLU A 146 15.72 -16.42 -33.18
C GLU A 146 14.24 -16.83 -33.17
N ILE A 147 13.65 -17.05 -34.35
CA ILE A 147 12.29 -17.57 -34.51
C ILE A 147 12.29 -18.69 -35.54
N SER A 148 11.67 -19.83 -35.22
CA SER A 148 11.56 -20.91 -36.19
C SER A 148 10.60 -20.53 -37.30
N ILE A 149 10.87 -20.97 -38.54
CA ILE A 149 9.99 -20.73 -39.68
C ILE A 149 8.58 -21.26 -39.43
N LYS A 150 8.46 -22.39 -38.72
CA LYS A 150 7.17 -22.97 -38.31
C LYS A 150 6.42 -22.04 -37.35
N LEU A 151 7.10 -21.45 -36.38
CA LEU A 151 6.46 -20.55 -35.41
C LEU A 151 6.06 -19.23 -36.08
N LEU A 152 6.90 -18.71 -36.98
CA LEU A 152 6.63 -17.52 -37.77
C LEU A 152 5.34 -17.67 -38.60
N ASN A 153 5.20 -18.78 -39.34
CA ASN A 153 4.03 -19.03 -40.20
C ASN A 153 2.73 -19.30 -39.43
N ASN A 154 2.81 -19.64 -38.15
CA ASN A 154 1.65 -19.89 -37.30
C ASN A 154 1.30 -18.71 -36.38
N SER A 155 2.07 -17.61 -36.45
CA SER A 155 1.90 -16.46 -35.56
C SER A 155 1.31 -15.27 -36.31
N TYR A 156 0.19 -14.76 -35.80
CA TYR A 156 -0.56 -13.69 -36.46
C TYR A 156 -0.75 -12.45 -35.60
N VAL A 157 -0.20 -12.44 -34.38
CA VAL A 157 -0.45 -11.42 -33.37
C VAL A 157 0.87 -10.92 -32.80
N VAL A 158 1.04 -9.60 -32.77
CA VAL A 158 2.01 -8.93 -31.90
C VAL A 158 1.26 -8.62 -30.61
N ASP A 159 1.74 -9.12 -29.49
CA ASP A 159 1.14 -8.99 -28.17
C ASP A 159 2.00 -8.12 -27.26
N ILE A 160 1.51 -7.82 -26.06
CA ILE A 160 2.24 -7.10 -25.01
C ILE A 160 2.49 -8.06 -23.84
N ASP A 161 3.76 -8.23 -23.48
CA ASP A 161 4.11 -8.74 -22.16
C ASP A 161 4.38 -7.59 -21.21
N TRP A 162 3.77 -7.70 -20.03
CA TRP A 162 3.93 -6.78 -18.92
C TRP A 162 5.09 -7.13 -18.00
N ALA A 163 5.91 -8.13 -18.35
CA ALA A 163 7.10 -8.53 -17.61
C ALA A 163 6.82 -8.75 -16.10
N GLY A 164 5.66 -9.33 -15.80
CA GLY A 164 5.18 -9.61 -14.43
C GLY A 164 4.26 -8.56 -13.81
N CYS A 165 4.05 -7.41 -14.44
CA CYS A 165 3.21 -6.33 -13.89
C CYS A 165 1.69 -6.57 -13.99
N LEU A 166 1.24 -7.62 -14.71
CA LEU A 166 -0.19 -7.94 -14.92
C LEU A 166 -0.99 -8.20 -13.64
N TYR A 167 -0.32 -8.61 -12.55
CA TYR A 167 -0.98 -8.85 -11.25
C TYR A 167 -0.98 -7.64 -10.33
N GLU A 168 -0.14 -6.64 -10.61
CA GLU A 168 0.05 -5.46 -9.75
C GLU A 168 -0.78 -4.25 -10.24
N PHE A 169 -1.35 -4.36 -11.43
CA PHE A 169 -2.19 -3.35 -12.05
C PHE A 169 -3.56 -3.95 -12.38
N GLY A 170 -4.63 -3.27 -11.97
CA GLY A 170 -6.00 -3.74 -12.24
C GLY A 170 -6.31 -3.74 -13.74
N GLU A 171 -7.47 -4.28 -14.13
CA GLU A 171 -7.89 -4.32 -15.54
C GLU A 171 -7.89 -2.94 -16.24
N LYS A 172 -7.97 -1.87 -15.44
CA LYS A 172 -7.98 -0.46 -15.85
C LYS A 172 -6.64 0.08 -16.34
N ASP A 173 -5.57 -0.71 -16.27
CA ASP A 173 -4.21 -0.32 -16.69
C ASP A 173 -3.70 -1.09 -17.93
N LYS A 174 -4.55 -1.92 -18.55
CA LYS A 174 -4.20 -2.67 -19.76
C LYS A 174 -3.88 -1.70 -20.93
N VAL A 175 -2.94 -2.08 -21.78
CA VAL A 175 -2.40 -1.32 -22.93
C VAL A 175 -2.67 -2.21 -24.14
N ARG A 176 -3.04 -1.61 -25.27
CA ARG A 176 -3.30 -2.34 -26.52
C ARG A 176 -2.39 -1.86 -27.63
N ILE A 177 -1.92 -2.76 -28.49
CA ILE A 177 -1.21 -2.37 -29.71
C ILE A 177 -2.19 -1.76 -30.71
N VAL A 178 -1.85 -0.57 -31.19
CA VAL A 178 -2.63 0.21 -32.17
C VAL A 178 -2.16 -0.08 -33.58
N ASN A 179 -0.86 -0.07 -33.81
CA ASN A 179 -0.25 -0.37 -35.11
C ASN A 179 1.23 -0.74 -34.93
N PHE A 180 1.79 -1.32 -35.98
CA PHE A 180 3.22 -1.56 -36.14
C PHE A 180 3.53 -1.71 -37.62
N ARG A 181 4.81 -1.58 -38.00
CA ARG A 181 5.29 -1.79 -39.37
C ARG A 181 6.21 -3.00 -39.42
N LEU A 182 5.93 -3.93 -40.33
CA LEU A 182 6.84 -5.02 -40.68
C LEU A 182 7.84 -4.51 -41.72
N LEU A 183 9.13 -4.77 -41.50
CA LEU A 183 10.23 -4.51 -42.43
C LEU A 183 10.97 -5.82 -42.74
N TYR A 184 11.16 -6.09 -44.03
CA TYR A 184 11.91 -7.25 -44.52
C TYR A 184 12.73 -6.85 -45.75
N GLN A 185 13.94 -7.40 -45.88
CA GLN A 185 14.80 -7.15 -47.02
C GLN A 185 15.30 -8.48 -47.58
N LYS A 186 15.15 -8.67 -48.89
CA LYS A 186 15.61 -9.85 -49.63
C LYS A 186 16.54 -9.40 -50.74
N GLY A 187 17.85 -9.59 -50.54
CA GLY A 187 18.87 -9.00 -51.41
C GLY A 187 18.77 -7.47 -51.41
N THR A 188 18.49 -6.87 -52.58
CA THR A 188 18.30 -5.41 -52.74
C THR A 188 16.85 -4.96 -52.57
N ALA A 189 15.88 -5.89 -52.66
CA ALA A 189 14.46 -5.58 -52.54
C ALA A 189 14.05 -5.37 -51.08
N LYS A 190 13.32 -4.28 -50.82
CA LYS A 190 12.79 -3.93 -49.50
C LYS A 190 11.27 -4.04 -49.50
N TYR A 191 10.74 -4.77 -48.53
CA TYR A 191 9.32 -4.98 -48.33
C TYR A 191 8.90 -4.35 -47.01
N GLN A 192 7.78 -3.64 -47.02
CA GLN A 192 7.20 -3.06 -45.81
C GLN A 192 5.69 -3.04 -45.86
N ALA A 193 5.07 -3.26 -44.71
CA ALA A 193 3.62 -3.13 -44.56
C ALA A 193 3.25 -2.73 -43.13
N VAL A 194 2.24 -1.88 -42.99
CA VAL A 194 1.73 -1.37 -41.71
C VAL A 194 0.50 -2.18 -41.29
N SER A 195 0.36 -2.43 -39.99
CA SER A 195 -0.83 -3.07 -39.42
C SER A 195 -1.89 -2.05 -39.00
N ASN A 196 -3.11 -2.52 -38.83
CA ASN A 196 -4.17 -1.80 -38.13
C ASN A 196 -4.64 -2.69 -36.97
N GLY A 197 -4.16 -2.39 -35.76
CA GLY A 197 -4.29 -3.19 -34.56
C GLY A 197 -3.08 -4.10 -34.29
N ASN A 198 -3.32 -5.09 -33.44
CA ASN A 198 -2.31 -6.03 -32.95
C ASN A 198 -2.13 -7.27 -33.85
N ARG A 199 -2.94 -7.42 -34.90
CA ARG A 199 -2.88 -8.54 -35.83
C ARG A 199 -2.13 -8.19 -37.11
N LEU A 200 -1.50 -9.19 -37.71
CA LEU A 200 -0.92 -9.07 -39.04
C LEU A 200 -2.00 -8.82 -40.09
N THR A 201 -1.74 -7.93 -41.03
CA THR A 201 -2.58 -7.74 -42.22
C THR A 201 -2.25 -8.78 -43.28
N MET A 202 -3.12 -8.94 -44.29
CA MET A 202 -2.86 -9.83 -45.42
C MET A 202 -1.54 -9.49 -46.13
N ASN A 203 -1.25 -8.20 -46.33
CA ASN A 203 0.01 -7.76 -46.93
C ASN A 203 1.23 -8.16 -46.09
N GLN A 204 1.14 -8.06 -44.75
CA GLN A 204 2.21 -8.51 -43.87
C GLN A 204 2.37 -10.04 -43.90
N ALA A 205 1.26 -10.78 -43.93
CA ALA A 205 1.28 -12.23 -44.06
C ALA A 205 1.96 -12.68 -45.37
N SER A 206 1.63 -12.05 -46.50
CA SER A 206 2.29 -12.34 -47.78
C SER A 206 3.80 -12.02 -47.74
N ILE A 207 4.21 -10.98 -47.00
CA ILE A 207 5.66 -10.70 -46.79
C ILE A 207 6.31 -11.83 -45.99
N ILE A 208 5.65 -12.32 -44.94
CA ILE A 208 6.15 -13.43 -44.12
C ILE A 208 6.31 -14.72 -44.92
N GLU A 209 5.36 -15.05 -45.80
CA GLU A 209 5.42 -16.24 -46.66
C GLU A 209 6.63 -16.25 -47.62
N MET A 210 7.16 -15.07 -47.96
CA MET A 210 8.35 -14.92 -48.80
C MET A 210 9.67 -15.17 -48.06
N MET A 211 9.64 -15.11 -46.73
CA MET A 211 10.82 -15.27 -45.89
C MET A 211 11.31 -16.72 -45.86
N ARG A 212 12.61 -16.89 -45.64
CA ARG A 212 13.28 -18.20 -45.59
C ARG A 212 14.20 -18.28 -44.37
N VAL A 213 14.60 -19.49 -44.03
CA VAL A 213 15.61 -19.74 -42.99
C VAL A 213 16.89 -18.96 -43.33
N GLY A 214 17.47 -18.31 -42.32
CA GLY A 214 18.62 -17.40 -42.46
C GLY A 214 18.25 -15.93 -42.71
N ASP A 215 17.01 -15.63 -43.08
CA ASP A 215 16.56 -14.25 -43.28
C ASP A 215 16.40 -13.49 -41.94
N GLN A 216 16.41 -12.16 -42.03
CA GLN A 216 16.11 -11.27 -40.92
C GLN A 216 14.92 -10.36 -41.23
N PHE A 217 14.08 -10.11 -40.24
CA PHE A 217 12.99 -9.15 -40.34
C PHE A 217 12.80 -8.39 -39.02
N LYS A 218 12.06 -7.28 -39.09
CA LYS A 218 11.82 -6.42 -37.92
C LYS A 218 10.39 -5.93 -37.85
N PHE A 219 9.83 -5.84 -36.65
CA PHE A 219 8.68 -5.01 -36.37
C PHE A 219 9.17 -3.70 -35.79
N VAL A 220 8.81 -2.59 -36.42
CA VAL A 220 9.22 -1.24 -36.02
C VAL A 220 8.00 -0.35 -35.85
N ASP A 221 8.22 0.81 -35.24
CA ASP A 221 7.16 1.80 -35.00
C ASP A 221 5.94 1.16 -34.31
N ILE A 222 6.21 0.29 -33.33
CA ILE A 222 5.16 -0.39 -32.57
C ILE A 222 4.53 0.65 -31.64
N GLN A 223 3.29 1.01 -31.92
CA GLN A 223 2.53 1.96 -31.13
C GLN A 223 1.51 1.22 -30.28
N ALA A 224 1.45 1.60 -29.01
CA ALA A 224 0.47 1.07 -28.09
C ALA A 224 -0.29 2.21 -27.41
N GLU A 225 -1.59 2.03 -27.26
CA GLU A 225 -2.47 2.98 -26.60
C GLU A 225 -2.68 2.53 -25.15
N THR A 226 -2.39 3.46 -24.25
CA THR A 226 -2.77 3.36 -22.84
C THR A 226 -4.26 3.64 -22.70
N LEU A 227 -4.92 3.09 -21.67
CA LEU A 227 -6.34 3.40 -21.43
C LEU A 227 -6.64 4.89 -21.15
N THR A 228 -5.62 5.71 -20.89
CA THR A 228 -5.77 7.19 -20.83
C THR A 228 -5.85 7.87 -22.20
N GLY A 229 -5.78 7.10 -23.29
CA GLY A 229 -5.75 7.58 -24.68
C GLY A 229 -4.37 8.02 -25.15
N GLY A 230 -3.35 8.02 -24.26
CA GLY A 230 -1.98 8.32 -24.63
C GLY A 230 -1.36 7.19 -25.46
N ILE A 231 -0.69 7.56 -26.56
CA ILE A 231 0.07 6.63 -27.40
C ILE A 231 1.53 6.60 -26.94
N ILE A 232 2.03 5.40 -26.69
CA ILE A 232 3.44 5.13 -26.39
C ILE A 232 4.09 4.35 -27.53
N LYS A 233 5.37 4.62 -27.79
CA LYS A 233 6.19 3.82 -28.70
C LYS A 233 6.90 2.72 -27.91
N LEU A 234 6.78 1.48 -28.38
CA LEU A 234 7.47 0.32 -27.83
C LEU A 234 8.76 0.05 -28.62
N ASP A 235 9.64 -0.76 -28.03
CA ASP A 235 10.90 -1.14 -28.65
C ASP A 235 10.68 -2.00 -29.91
N ASP A 236 11.56 -1.83 -30.90
CA ASP A 236 11.53 -2.61 -32.12
C ASP A 236 11.85 -4.09 -31.86
N LEU A 237 11.13 -5.00 -32.51
CA LEU A 237 11.42 -6.42 -32.47
C LEU A 237 12.29 -6.80 -33.67
N LYS A 238 13.38 -7.51 -33.44
CA LYS A 238 14.30 -7.97 -34.50
C LYS A 238 14.42 -9.48 -34.44
N PHE A 239 14.22 -10.14 -35.57
CA PHE A 239 14.21 -11.59 -35.63
C PHE A 239 15.15 -12.13 -36.71
N ASN A 240 15.79 -13.25 -36.39
CA ASN A 240 16.52 -14.12 -37.31
C ASN A 240 15.73 -15.41 -37.47
N ILE A 241 15.48 -15.83 -38.71
CA ILE A 241 14.70 -17.05 -38.96
C ILE A 241 15.61 -18.26 -38.88
N VAL A 242 15.25 -19.20 -38.03
CA VAL A 242 15.92 -20.49 -37.82
C VAL A 242 14.96 -21.64 -38.13
N ASP A 243 15.44 -22.88 -38.06
CA ASP A 243 14.62 -24.08 -38.28
C ASP A 243 13.61 -24.36 -37.14
#